data_AF-A0A6N7P878-F1
#
_entry.id   AF-A0A6N7P878-F1
#
_cell.length_a   1.000
_cell.length_b   1.000
_cell.length_c   1.000
_cell.angle_alpha   90.00
_cell.angle_beta   90.00
_cell.angle_gamma   90.00
#
_symmetry.space_group_name_H-M   'P 1'
#
loop_
_entity.id
_entity.type
_entity.pdbx_description
1 polymer ?
#
loop_
_entity_poly.entity_id
_entity_poly.type
_entity_poly.pdbx_seq_one_letter_code
_entity_poly.pdbx_strand_id
1 'polypeptide(L)'
;MKTLGCLTVLTITLSACKKKDAPPAPPIDYWLVSSMIKGTDTTHFFYNSNRTIKQVNEANNDSFKVVYENGRIKQFVYLMEYVKGLPFRSFTYSGENIVRINQYGWNLQDQWVILDYDSLVYKNGRLAEYHEISGGIRSRVNKFTWEEKNIIKEEGFDVDQGTDIPAYVNTYTYAAEEGVQHRISGQFLFLYLFRDFTLLSDKMLAKAERARVPGEILFSRTVKDFVLEGKNVVKTTETTEDLDNNQSLTFNTVFEYTKFN
;
A
#
# COMPACT_ATOMS: atom_id res chain seq x y z
N MET A 1 37.20 -23.16 53.76
CA MET A 1 38.07 -22.29 52.94
C MET A 1 38.42 -23.05 51.66
N LYS A 2 38.09 -22.48 50.49
CA LYS A 2 38.58 -22.78 49.11
C LYS A 2 38.24 -24.18 48.52
N THR A 3 37.31 -24.29 47.55
CA THR A 3 37.46 -24.21 46.07
C THR A 3 38.50 -25.21 45.51
N LEU A 4 38.33 -25.93 44.41
CA LEU A 4 37.61 -25.71 43.15
C LEU A 4 37.66 -27.02 42.33
N GLY A 5 36.76 -27.21 41.36
CA GLY A 5 37.09 -27.97 40.13
C GLY A 5 36.22 -29.19 39.82
N CYS A 6 34.96 -28.98 39.43
CA CYS A 6 34.25 -29.97 38.62
C CYS A 6 34.06 -29.39 37.23
N LEU A 7 34.83 -29.94 36.29
CA LEU A 7 34.77 -29.70 34.86
C LEU A 7 33.60 -30.54 34.31
N THR A 8 32.44 -29.93 34.08
CA THR A 8 31.37 -30.57 33.30
C THR A 8 31.17 -29.77 32.02
N VAL A 9 31.79 -30.28 30.95
CA VAL A 9 31.57 -29.84 29.57
C VAL A 9 30.12 -30.14 29.22
N LEU A 10 29.29 -29.09 29.15
CA LEU A 10 27.94 -29.17 28.64
C LEU A 10 28.01 -29.20 27.10
N THR A 11 28.15 -30.40 26.53
CA THR A 11 27.93 -30.63 25.10
C THR A 11 26.44 -30.44 24.79
N ILE A 12 26.05 -29.20 24.51
CA ILE A 12 24.79 -28.90 23.84
C ILE A 12 24.98 -29.29 22.37
N THR A 13 24.71 -30.54 22.04
CA THR A 13 24.54 -30.95 20.64
C THR A 13 23.24 -30.34 20.12
N LEU A 14 23.38 -29.19 19.45
CA LEU A 14 22.37 -28.65 18.55
C LEU A 14 22.21 -29.61 17.37
N SER A 15 21.39 -30.64 17.54
CA SER A 15 20.82 -31.37 16.41
C SER A 15 19.81 -30.45 15.72
N ALA A 16 20.31 -29.72 14.74
CA ALA A 16 19.52 -28.93 13.81
C ALA A 16 18.59 -29.84 13.00
N CYS A 17 17.36 -30.02 13.48
CA CYS A 17 16.24 -30.43 12.64
C CYS A 17 15.88 -29.25 11.72
N LYS A 18 16.53 -29.16 10.55
CA LYS A 18 15.99 -28.42 9.42
C LYS A 18 14.73 -29.14 8.93
N LYS A 19 13.60 -28.94 9.61
CA LYS A 19 12.32 -28.98 8.89
C LYS A 19 12.32 -27.72 8.03
N LYS A 20 12.31 -27.91 6.71
CA LYS A 20 11.82 -26.86 5.81
C LYS A 20 10.38 -26.62 6.26
N ASP A 21 10.19 -25.58 7.07
CA ASP A 21 8.86 -25.03 7.31
C ASP A 21 8.41 -24.46 5.97
N ALA A 22 7.81 -25.34 5.14
CA ALA A 22 6.91 -24.85 4.13
C ALA A 22 5.84 -24.07 4.88
N PRO A 23 5.58 -22.80 4.52
CA PRO A 23 4.54 -22.03 5.17
C PRO A 23 3.24 -22.86 5.15
N PRO A 24 2.44 -22.83 6.24
CA PRO A 24 1.24 -23.65 6.34
C PRO A 24 0.41 -23.48 5.08
N ALA A 25 -0.03 -24.62 4.52
CA ALA A 25 -0.94 -24.61 3.38
C ALA A 25 -2.11 -23.67 3.75
N PRO A 26 -2.44 -22.69 2.90
CA PRO A 26 -3.50 -21.76 3.22
C PRO A 26 -4.84 -22.50 3.36
N PRO A 27 -5.80 -21.96 4.13
CA PRO A 27 -7.12 -22.55 4.23
C PRO A 27 -7.75 -22.77 2.85
N ILE A 28 -8.45 -23.89 2.70
CA ILE A 28 -9.08 -24.39 1.46
C ILE A 28 -10.24 -23.48 0.97
N ASP A 29 -10.67 -22.50 1.77
CA ASP A 29 -11.70 -21.53 1.42
C ASP A 29 -11.17 -20.10 1.57
N TYR A 30 -10.56 -19.56 0.50
CA TYR A 30 -10.06 -18.18 0.50
C TYR A 30 -10.79 -17.35 -0.56
N TRP A 31 -11.49 -16.31 -0.11
CA TRP A 31 -12.18 -15.35 -0.98
C TRP A 31 -11.22 -14.21 -1.33
N LEU A 32 -11.07 -13.96 -2.64
CA LEU A 32 -10.26 -12.87 -3.18
C LEU A 32 -11.18 -11.84 -3.83
N VAL A 33 -10.80 -10.56 -3.74
CA VAL A 33 -11.54 -9.48 -4.43
C VAL A 33 -11.36 -9.65 -5.94
N SER A 34 -12.41 -9.99 -6.68
CA SER A 34 -12.35 -10.11 -8.14
C SER A 34 -12.66 -8.81 -8.86
N SER A 35 -13.45 -7.93 -8.24
CA SER A 35 -13.81 -6.63 -8.83
C SER A 35 -13.91 -5.55 -7.75
N MET A 36 -13.50 -4.33 -8.10
CA MET A 36 -13.81 -3.11 -7.36
C MET A 36 -14.60 -2.17 -8.28
N ILE A 37 -15.82 -1.83 -7.88
CA ILE A 37 -16.77 -1.05 -8.69
C ILE A 37 -17.02 0.28 -7.97
N LYS A 38 -16.62 1.39 -8.56
CA LYS A 38 -16.82 2.75 -8.02
C LYS A 38 -17.56 3.60 -9.05
N GLY A 39 -18.85 3.86 -8.80
CA GLY A 39 -19.70 4.52 -9.80
C GLY A 39 -19.84 3.66 -11.05
N THR A 40 -19.47 4.19 -12.23
CA THR A 40 -19.45 3.46 -13.50
C THR A 40 -18.13 2.75 -13.78
N ASP A 41 -17.09 3.03 -13.00
CA ASP A 41 -15.77 2.46 -13.21
C ASP A 41 -15.66 1.10 -12.51
N THR A 42 -15.19 0.10 -13.25
CA THR A 42 -14.93 -1.23 -12.72
C THR A 42 -13.47 -1.61 -12.95
N THR A 43 -12.83 -2.05 -11.87
CA THR A 43 -11.49 -2.63 -11.88
C THR A 43 -11.60 -4.12 -11.62
N HIS A 44 -11.15 -4.94 -12.57
CA HIS A 44 -11.12 -6.40 -12.43
C HIS A 44 -9.72 -6.88 -12.06
N PHE A 45 -9.65 -7.77 -11.08
CA PHE A 45 -8.41 -8.40 -10.62
C PHE A 45 -8.34 -9.85 -11.09
N PHE A 46 -7.26 -10.20 -11.76
CA PHE A 46 -6.96 -11.56 -12.17
C PHE A 46 -5.77 -12.07 -11.37
N TYR A 47 -5.82 -13.33 -10.96
CA TYR A 47 -4.85 -13.91 -10.03
C TYR A 47 -4.01 -15.02 -10.69
N ASN A 48 -2.77 -15.17 -10.22
CA ASN A 48 -1.95 -16.35 -10.46
C ASN A 48 -2.41 -17.52 -9.59
N SER A 49 -1.93 -18.73 -9.86
CA SER A 49 -2.22 -19.94 -9.05
C SER A 49 -1.74 -19.83 -7.60
N ASN A 50 -0.75 -18.99 -7.32
CA ASN A 50 -0.28 -18.70 -5.96
C ASN A 50 -1.04 -17.54 -5.28
N ARG A 51 -2.14 -17.06 -5.88
CA ARG A 51 -3.03 -15.99 -5.39
C ARG A 51 -2.44 -14.58 -5.42
N THR A 52 -1.29 -14.38 -6.06
CA THR A 52 -0.81 -13.02 -6.33
C THR A 52 -1.55 -12.44 -7.54
N ILE A 53 -1.70 -11.11 -7.59
CA ILE A 53 -2.35 -10.44 -8.73
C ILE A 53 -1.50 -10.66 -9.97
N LYS A 54 -2.09 -11.20 -11.02
CA LYS A 54 -1.48 -11.37 -12.34
C LYS A 54 -1.66 -10.13 -13.21
N GLN A 55 -2.87 -9.57 -13.19
CA GLN A 55 -3.30 -8.54 -14.12
C GLN A 55 -4.46 -7.76 -13.52
N VAL A 56 -4.56 -6.49 -13.90
CA VAL A 56 -5.69 -5.63 -13.61
C VAL A 56 -6.24 -5.09 -14.92
N ASN A 57 -7.56 -5.16 -15.07
CA ASN A 57 -8.26 -4.54 -16.19
C ASN A 57 -9.19 -3.45 -15.68
N GLU A 58 -9.05 -2.27 -16.27
CA GLU A 58 -9.92 -1.13 -16.02
C GLU A 58 -10.78 -0.86 -17.25
N ALA A 59 -12.01 -0.39 -17.04
CA ALA A 59 -12.99 -0.16 -18.11
C ALA A 59 -12.50 0.80 -19.22
N ASN A 60 -11.52 1.68 -18.92
CA ASN A 60 -10.99 2.68 -19.86
C ASN A 60 -9.70 2.26 -20.59
N ASN A 61 -9.46 0.95 -20.73
CA ASN A 61 -8.26 0.36 -21.34
C ASN A 61 -6.93 0.56 -20.60
N ASP A 62 -6.90 1.22 -19.44
CA ASP A 62 -5.71 1.40 -18.57
C ASP A 62 -5.28 0.10 -17.85
N SER A 63 -5.32 -1.03 -18.56
CA SER A 63 -5.02 -2.36 -18.05
C SER A 63 -3.50 -2.57 -17.97
N PHE A 64 -3.07 -3.33 -16.96
CA PHE A 64 -1.66 -3.66 -16.79
C PHE A 64 -1.46 -5.07 -16.25
N LYS A 65 -0.32 -5.66 -16.60
CA LYS A 65 0.16 -6.91 -15.99
C LYS A 65 1.12 -6.62 -14.85
N VAL A 66 1.12 -7.51 -13.87
CA VAL A 66 2.05 -7.47 -12.74
C VAL A 66 3.18 -8.45 -12.98
N VAL A 67 4.41 -7.95 -12.96
CA VAL A 67 5.62 -8.77 -13.13
C VAL A 67 6.24 -9.02 -11.77
N TYR A 68 6.54 -10.28 -11.48
CA TYR A 68 7.19 -10.71 -10.24
C TYR A 68 8.64 -11.11 -10.47
N GLU A 69 9.49 -10.86 -9.49
CA GLU A 69 10.86 -11.36 -9.40
C GLU A 69 11.13 -11.77 -7.96
N ASN A 70 11.66 -12.98 -7.75
CA ASN A 70 11.93 -13.53 -6.42
C ASN A 70 10.73 -13.45 -5.46
N GLY A 71 9.51 -13.66 -5.98
CA GLY A 71 8.26 -13.62 -5.19
C GLY A 71 7.74 -12.22 -4.86
N ARG A 72 8.39 -11.15 -5.32
CA ARG A 72 7.98 -9.76 -5.09
C ARG A 72 7.57 -9.07 -6.38
N ILE A 73 6.77 -8.02 -6.28
CA ILE A 73 6.34 -7.23 -7.44
C ILE A 73 7.55 -6.44 -7.94
N LYS A 74 8.03 -6.75 -9.14
CA LYS A 74 9.13 -6.01 -9.78
C LYS A 74 8.63 -4.75 -10.47
N GLN A 75 7.54 -4.86 -11.23
CA GLN A 75 7.02 -3.78 -12.06
C GLN A 75 5.57 -4.02 -12.47
N PHE A 76 4.89 -2.94 -12.81
CA PHE A 76 3.64 -2.95 -13.55
C PHE A 76 3.89 -2.54 -14.99
N VAL A 77 3.30 -3.26 -15.92
CA VAL A 77 3.55 -3.12 -17.36
C VAL A 77 2.24 -2.94 -18.09
N TYR A 78 2.15 -1.90 -18.93
CA TYR A 78 0.95 -1.60 -19.70
C TYR A 78 0.54 -2.74 -20.64
N LEU A 79 -0.77 -2.91 -20.75
CA LEU A 79 -1.42 -3.76 -21.76
C LEU A 79 -2.12 -2.95 -22.86
N MET A 80 -2.19 -1.62 -22.71
CA MET A 80 -2.68 -0.67 -23.73
C MET A 80 -1.87 -0.76 -25.01
N GLU A 81 -2.52 -0.68 -26.16
CA GLU A 81 -1.91 -0.89 -27.48
C GLU A 81 -0.68 0.00 -27.74
N TYR A 82 -0.79 1.31 -27.50
CA TYR A 82 0.25 2.29 -27.83
C TYR A 82 1.50 2.23 -26.94
N VAL A 83 1.39 1.65 -25.75
CA VAL A 83 2.48 1.54 -24.77
C VAL A 83 2.67 0.10 -24.30
N LYS A 84 2.19 -0.88 -25.08
CA LYS A 84 2.11 -2.28 -24.69
C LYS A 84 3.49 -2.83 -24.36
N GLY A 85 3.61 -3.43 -23.18
CA GLY A 85 4.88 -4.03 -22.75
C GLY A 85 5.85 -3.04 -22.12
N LEU A 86 5.57 -1.73 -22.14
CA LEU A 86 6.37 -0.73 -21.44
C LEU A 86 6.00 -0.69 -19.95
N PRO A 87 6.99 -0.62 -19.04
CA PRO A 87 6.73 -0.48 -17.61
C PRO A 87 6.20 0.91 -17.32
N PHE A 88 5.20 1.07 -16.46
CA PHE A 88 4.81 2.41 -15.98
C PHE A 88 5.24 2.66 -14.54
N ARG A 89 5.41 1.60 -13.76
CA ARG A 89 6.05 1.63 -12.44
C ARG A 89 7.00 0.45 -12.24
N SER A 90 8.12 0.69 -11.58
CA SER A 90 8.99 -0.38 -11.07
C SER A 90 9.38 -0.16 -9.62
N PHE A 91 9.68 -1.24 -8.91
CA PHE A 91 9.86 -1.23 -7.46
C PHE A 91 11.24 -1.77 -7.10
N THR A 92 12.00 -0.98 -6.34
CA THR A 92 13.30 -1.41 -5.81
C THR A 92 13.17 -1.72 -4.33
N TYR A 93 13.79 -2.82 -3.90
CA TYR A 93 13.72 -3.31 -2.54
C TYR A 93 15.07 -3.23 -1.82
N SER A 94 15.02 -3.01 -0.51
CA SER A 94 16.13 -3.26 0.43
C SER A 94 15.62 -4.17 1.54
N GLY A 95 16.15 -5.39 1.63
CA GLY A 95 15.52 -6.43 2.45
C GLY A 95 14.10 -6.71 1.93
N GLU A 96 13.10 -6.72 2.82
CA GLU A 96 11.67 -6.89 2.48
C GLU A 96 10.96 -5.57 2.11
N ASN A 97 11.61 -4.42 2.30
CA ASN A 97 10.97 -3.12 2.15
C ASN A 97 11.19 -2.54 0.75
N ILE A 98 10.15 -1.94 0.18
CA ILE A 98 10.25 -1.14 -1.04
C ILE A 98 10.89 0.18 -0.67
N VAL A 99 12.05 0.51 -1.24
CA VAL A 99 12.77 1.76 -0.96
C VAL A 99 12.60 2.79 -2.07
N ARG A 100 12.20 2.35 -3.26
CA ARG A 100 12.03 3.24 -4.41
C ARG A 100 10.91 2.76 -5.33
N ILE A 101 10.08 3.70 -5.77
CA ILE A 101 9.04 3.51 -6.79
C ILE A 101 9.42 4.38 -7.97
N ASN A 102 9.86 3.78 -9.09
CA ASN A 102 10.14 4.53 -10.30
C ASN A 102 8.88 4.72 -11.10
N GLN A 103 8.72 5.88 -11.72
CA GLN A 103 7.61 6.22 -12.60
C GLN A 103 8.17 6.47 -14.00
N TYR A 104 7.64 5.77 -14.99
CA TYR A 104 8.11 5.86 -16.36
C TYR A 104 7.21 6.72 -17.23
N GLY A 105 7.80 7.34 -18.24
CA GLY A 105 7.08 8.03 -19.30
C GLY A 105 7.99 8.37 -20.47
N TRP A 106 7.42 9.08 -21.45
CA TRP A 106 8.16 9.63 -22.58
C TRP A 106 8.93 10.88 -22.15
N ASN A 107 10.24 10.92 -22.41
CA ASN A 107 11.00 12.16 -22.32
C ASN A 107 10.89 13.00 -23.60
N LEU A 108 11.53 14.16 -23.62
CA LEU A 108 11.57 15.06 -24.79
C LEU A 108 12.32 14.49 -26.01
N GLN A 109 12.93 13.31 -25.88
CA GLN A 109 13.64 12.59 -26.95
C GLN A 109 12.87 11.35 -27.43
N ASP A 110 11.58 11.24 -27.09
CA ASP A 110 10.73 10.07 -27.40
C ASP A 110 11.33 8.75 -26.91
N GLN A 111 11.99 8.77 -25.75
CA GLN A 111 12.49 7.58 -25.08
C GLN A 111 11.64 7.28 -23.85
N TRP A 112 11.34 6.00 -23.66
CA TRP A 112 10.64 5.51 -22.48
C TRP A 112 11.63 5.34 -21.32
N VAL A 113 11.63 6.30 -20.40
CA VAL A 113 12.62 6.39 -19.32
C VAL A 113 11.94 6.65 -17.98
N ILE A 114 12.70 6.56 -16.89
CA ILE A 114 12.23 6.99 -15.57
C ILE A 114 12.26 8.52 -15.55
N LEU A 115 11.08 9.14 -15.40
CA LEU A 115 10.95 10.59 -15.30
C LEU A 115 11.02 11.03 -13.84
N ASP A 116 10.30 10.31 -12.99
CA ASP A 116 10.13 10.61 -11.58
C ASP A 116 10.35 9.36 -10.74
N TYR A 117 10.59 9.53 -9.45
CA TYR A 117 10.58 8.43 -8.51
C TYR A 117 10.17 8.89 -7.13
N ASP A 118 9.69 7.95 -6.33
CA ASP A 118 9.47 8.17 -4.92
C ASP A 118 10.46 7.37 -4.10
N SER A 119 10.85 7.90 -2.95
CA SER A 119 11.73 7.25 -1.98
C SER A 119 10.98 6.96 -0.69
N LEU A 120 11.09 5.73 -0.19
CA LEU A 120 10.42 5.28 1.02
C LEU A 120 11.48 4.99 2.10
N VAL A 121 11.34 5.65 3.24
CA VAL A 121 12.26 5.55 4.38
C VAL A 121 11.57 4.85 5.53
N TYR A 122 12.23 3.85 6.10
CA TYR A 122 11.67 3.02 7.16
C TYR A 122 12.40 3.22 8.48
N LYS A 123 11.65 3.19 9.58
CA LYS A 123 12.16 3.17 10.95
C LYS A 123 11.47 2.06 11.72
N ASN A 124 12.25 1.22 12.41
CA ASN A 124 11.72 0.08 13.17
C ASN A 124 10.79 -0.84 12.34
N GLY A 125 11.14 -1.06 11.06
CA GLY A 125 10.36 -1.91 10.16
C GLY A 125 9.04 -1.30 9.63
N ARG A 126 8.79 -0.01 9.87
CA ARG A 126 7.57 0.69 9.40
C ARG A 126 7.93 1.89 8.54
N LEU A 127 7.07 2.23 7.59
CA LEU A 127 7.25 3.42 6.75
C LEU A 127 7.22 4.65 7.65
N ALA A 128 8.33 5.36 7.74
CA ALA A 128 8.47 6.58 8.54
C ALA A 128 8.29 7.82 7.66
N GLU A 129 8.84 7.78 6.45
CA GLU A 129 8.75 8.89 5.51
C GLU A 129 8.56 8.40 4.07
N TYR A 130 7.83 9.19 3.28
CA TYR A 130 7.71 9.06 1.84
C TYR A 130 8.12 10.38 1.20
N HIS A 131 8.98 10.31 0.20
CA HIS A 131 9.53 11.47 -0.50
C HIS A 131 9.12 11.35 -1.96
N GLU A 132 8.52 12.41 -2.51
CA GLU A 132 8.21 12.54 -3.92
C GLU A 132 9.36 13.27 -4.61
N ILE A 133 9.94 12.68 -5.66
CA ILE A 133 11.03 13.26 -6.44
C ILE A 133 10.58 13.39 -7.89
N SER A 134 10.27 14.63 -8.30
CA SER A 134 9.83 14.97 -9.64
C SER A 134 10.96 15.62 -10.44
N GLY A 135 11.32 15.08 -11.60
CA GLY A 135 12.42 15.60 -12.42
C GLY A 135 13.76 15.67 -11.69
N GLY A 136 13.97 14.80 -10.70
CA GLY A 136 15.18 14.78 -9.86
C GLY A 136 15.17 15.74 -8.67
N ILE A 137 14.10 16.53 -8.49
CA ILE A 137 13.94 17.46 -7.36
C ILE A 137 12.91 16.90 -6.39
N ARG A 138 13.26 16.85 -5.10
CA ARG A 138 12.32 16.46 -4.04
C ARG A 138 11.28 17.56 -3.88
N SER A 139 10.01 17.26 -4.17
CA SER A 139 8.91 18.23 -4.19
C SER A 139 7.97 18.12 -2.98
N ARG A 140 7.85 16.93 -2.39
CA ARG A 140 6.98 16.67 -1.24
C ARG A 140 7.55 15.63 -0.30
N VAL A 141 7.25 15.77 0.99
CA VAL A 141 7.56 14.79 2.02
C VAL A 141 6.30 14.49 2.84
N ASN A 142 6.08 13.21 3.12
CA ASN A 142 5.09 12.74 4.06
C ASN A 142 5.77 12.01 5.21
N LYS A 143 5.39 12.33 6.45
CA LYS A 143 5.91 11.69 7.67
C LYS A 143 4.76 11.01 8.40
N PHE A 144 4.99 9.79 8.87
CA PHE A 144 3.92 8.93 9.39
C PHE A 144 4.13 8.60 10.87
N THR A 145 3.06 8.73 11.65
CA THR A 145 3.00 8.20 13.02
C THR A 145 2.16 6.94 13.04
N TRP A 146 2.72 5.90 13.64
CA TRP A 146 2.08 4.60 13.79
C TRP A 146 1.65 4.36 15.23
N GLU A 147 0.47 3.81 15.39
CA GLU A 147 0.02 3.20 16.64
C GLU A 147 -0.33 1.75 16.34
N GLU A 148 0.19 0.82 17.14
CA GLU A 148 0.11 -0.61 16.88
C GLU A 148 0.47 -0.94 15.43
N LYS A 149 -0.46 -1.38 14.58
CA LYS A 149 -0.20 -1.71 13.17
C LYS A 149 -0.92 -0.79 12.19
N ASN A 150 -1.29 0.41 12.63
CA ASN A 150 -2.01 1.37 11.80
C ASN A 150 -1.31 2.73 11.80
N ILE A 151 -1.34 3.42 10.65
CA ILE A 151 -0.93 4.82 10.55
C ILE A 151 -2.05 5.68 11.13
N ILE A 152 -1.81 6.35 12.26
CA ILE A 152 -2.81 7.22 12.89
C ILE A 152 -2.70 8.68 12.47
N LYS A 153 -1.54 9.07 11.92
CA LYS A 153 -1.28 10.45 11.50
C LYS A 153 -0.30 10.48 10.32
N GLU A 154 -0.59 11.34 9.35
CA GLU A 154 0.30 11.71 8.24
C GLU A 154 0.51 13.23 8.26
N GLU A 155 1.76 13.66 8.26
CA GLU A 155 2.15 15.07 8.14
C GLU A 155 2.72 15.28 6.75
N GLY A 156 2.11 16.17 5.97
CA GLY A 156 2.55 16.52 4.63
C GLY A 156 3.29 17.84 4.59
N PHE A 157 4.38 17.86 3.84
CA PHE A 157 5.26 19.00 3.65
C PHE A 157 5.49 19.22 2.16
N ASP A 158 5.35 20.46 1.71
CA ASP A 158 5.93 20.89 0.44
C ASP A 158 7.43 21.10 0.64
N VAL A 159 8.24 20.92 -0.40
CA VAL A 159 9.69 21.13 -0.31
C VAL A 159 10.10 22.26 -1.23
N ASP A 160 10.64 23.33 -0.63
CA ASP A 160 11.23 24.45 -1.37
C ASP A 160 12.72 24.54 -1.06
N GLN A 161 13.55 24.42 -2.10
CA GLN A 161 15.02 24.45 -2.01
C GLN A 161 15.59 23.54 -0.91
N GLY A 162 14.98 22.36 -0.71
CA GLY A 162 15.39 21.38 0.29
C GLY A 162 14.81 21.59 1.70
N THR A 163 14.07 22.68 1.93
CA THR A 163 13.40 22.97 3.19
C THR A 163 11.99 22.39 3.19
N ASP A 164 11.66 21.59 4.21
CA ASP A 164 10.31 21.06 4.40
C ASP A 164 9.39 22.16 4.98
N ILE A 165 8.38 22.57 4.23
CA ILE A 165 7.36 23.55 4.61
C ILE A 165 6.07 22.79 4.97
N PRO A 166 5.57 22.87 6.22
CA PRO A 166 4.34 22.19 6.60
C PRO A 166 3.15 22.62 5.74
N ALA A 167 2.42 21.67 5.17
CA ALA A 167 1.27 21.92 4.31
C ALA A 167 -0.04 21.43 4.95
N TYR A 168 -0.04 20.23 5.51
CA TYR A 168 -1.24 19.64 6.12
C TYR A 168 -0.91 18.54 7.13
N VAL A 169 -1.91 18.20 7.93
CA VAL A 169 -1.95 17.01 8.79
C VAL A 169 -3.21 16.22 8.45
N ASN A 170 -3.07 14.92 8.21
CA ASN A 170 -4.17 13.97 8.24
C ASN A 170 -4.14 13.19 9.56
N THR A 171 -5.30 13.03 10.19
CA THR A 171 -5.50 12.12 11.33
C THR A 171 -6.47 11.03 10.94
N TYR A 172 -6.19 9.80 11.36
CA TYR A 172 -6.93 8.61 10.95
C TYR A 172 -7.55 7.88 12.13
N THR A 173 -8.78 7.42 11.95
CA THR A 173 -9.48 6.52 12.86
C THR A 173 -9.89 5.27 12.10
N TYR A 174 -9.73 4.11 12.73
CA TYR A 174 -9.96 2.82 12.10
C TYR A 174 -11.15 2.09 12.72
N ALA A 175 -11.81 1.27 11.90
CA ALA A 175 -12.82 0.33 12.35
C ALA A 175 -12.17 -0.91 13.01
N ALA A 176 -12.97 -1.77 13.64
CA ALA A 176 -12.47 -2.98 14.28
C ALA A 176 -12.08 -4.06 13.26
N GLU A 177 -12.68 -4.02 12.08
CA GLU A 177 -12.56 -4.96 10.98
C GLU A 177 -11.19 -4.89 10.28
N GLU A 178 -10.75 -6.04 9.75
CA GLU A 178 -9.54 -6.12 8.91
C GLU A 178 -9.72 -5.34 7.61
N GLY A 179 -8.63 -4.70 7.16
CA GLY A 179 -8.57 -3.99 5.89
C GLY A 179 -8.87 -4.86 4.66
N VAL A 180 -9.58 -4.32 3.66
CA VAL A 180 -9.87 -5.00 2.38
C VAL A 180 -8.59 -5.36 1.62
N GLN A 181 -7.52 -4.58 1.83
CA GLN A 181 -6.18 -4.87 1.33
C GLN A 181 -5.69 -6.26 1.72
N HIS A 182 -6.14 -6.85 2.84
CA HIS A 182 -5.75 -8.21 3.22
C HIS A 182 -6.43 -9.30 2.41
N ARG A 183 -7.46 -8.97 1.62
CA ARG A 183 -8.11 -9.87 0.65
C ARG A 183 -7.48 -9.76 -0.74
N ILE A 184 -6.46 -8.92 -0.90
CA ILE A 184 -5.65 -8.75 -2.10
C ILE A 184 -4.20 -9.05 -1.71
N SER A 185 -3.57 -10.04 -2.33
CA SER A 185 -2.26 -10.53 -1.86
C SER A 185 -1.16 -9.45 -1.90
N GLY A 186 -0.46 -9.31 -0.77
CA GLY A 186 0.72 -8.46 -0.62
C GLY A 186 0.41 -6.97 -0.54
N GLN A 187 1.39 -6.12 -0.79
CA GLN A 187 1.23 -4.65 -0.80
C GLN A 187 0.63 -4.14 -2.13
N PHE A 188 -0.01 -5.01 -2.91
CA PHE A 188 -0.45 -4.67 -4.27
C PHE A 188 -1.36 -3.43 -4.30
N LEU A 189 -2.37 -3.38 -3.43
CA LEU A 189 -3.37 -2.31 -3.46
C LEU A 189 -2.73 -0.95 -3.16
N PHE A 190 -1.77 -0.89 -2.23
CA PHE A 190 -0.97 0.30 -1.95
C PHE A 190 -0.17 0.76 -3.18
N LEU A 191 0.51 -0.17 -3.86
CA LEU A 191 1.32 0.16 -5.04
C LEU A 191 0.47 0.55 -6.25
N TYR A 192 -0.73 0.00 -6.35
CA TYR A 192 -1.68 0.25 -7.42
C TYR A 192 -2.38 1.60 -7.23
N LEU A 193 -3.14 1.77 -6.14
CA LEU A 193 -3.91 2.99 -5.87
C LEU A 193 -3.03 4.21 -5.58
N PHE A 194 -1.80 3.97 -5.12
CA PHE A 194 -0.72 4.96 -4.99
C PHE A 194 -1.04 6.12 -4.04
N ARG A 195 -0.16 6.35 -3.07
CA ARG A 195 -0.29 7.41 -2.04
C ARG A 195 -1.51 7.32 -1.12
N ASP A 196 -2.31 6.26 -1.22
CA ASP A 196 -3.18 5.87 -0.11
C ASP A 196 -2.38 5.03 0.89
N PHE A 197 -1.64 5.71 1.77
CA PHE A 197 -0.79 5.07 2.78
C PHE A 197 -1.59 4.30 3.82
N THR A 198 -2.89 4.57 3.98
CA THR A 198 -3.74 3.86 4.95
C THR A 198 -3.90 2.38 4.58
N LEU A 199 -3.63 2.01 3.32
CA LEU A 199 -3.57 0.63 2.85
C LEU A 199 -2.37 -0.16 3.37
N LEU A 200 -1.43 0.49 4.07
CA LEU A 200 -0.35 -0.17 4.81
C LEU A 200 -0.75 -0.53 6.24
N SER A 201 -1.90 -0.05 6.71
CA SER A 201 -2.46 -0.36 8.03
C SER A 201 -3.16 -1.74 8.04
N ASP A 202 -3.35 -2.34 9.21
CA ASP A 202 -4.04 -3.64 9.35
C ASP A 202 -5.58 -3.53 9.29
N LYS A 203 -6.12 -2.35 9.63
CA LYS A 203 -7.56 -2.14 9.82
C LYS A 203 -8.19 -1.31 8.71
N MET A 204 -9.51 -1.42 8.56
CA MET A 204 -10.28 -0.55 7.67
C MET A 204 -10.27 0.89 8.19
N LEU A 205 -9.91 1.85 7.34
CA LEU A 205 -10.00 3.27 7.65
C LEU A 205 -11.48 3.67 7.78
N ALA A 206 -11.93 4.07 8.97
CA ALA A 206 -13.28 4.53 9.21
C ALA A 206 -13.43 6.05 9.03
N LYS A 207 -12.39 6.81 9.38
CA LYS A 207 -12.41 8.27 9.28
C LYS A 207 -11.01 8.83 8.98
N ALA A 208 -10.95 9.82 8.11
CA ALA A 208 -9.79 10.67 7.90
C ALA A 208 -10.19 12.14 8.09
N GLU A 209 -9.36 12.90 8.77
CA GLU A 209 -9.57 14.33 9.00
C GLU A 209 -8.32 15.08 8.56
N ARG A 210 -8.47 16.07 7.67
CA ARG A 210 -7.37 16.84 7.10
C ARG A 210 -7.45 18.29 7.51
N ALA A 211 -6.35 18.76 8.09
CA ALA A 211 -6.20 20.10 8.61
C ALA A 211 -5.03 20.84 7.95
N ARG A 212 -5.14 22.17 7.83
CA ARG A 212 -4.06 23.04 7.36
C ARG A 212 -3.03 23.27 8.45
N VAL A 213 -1.77 23.45 8.06
CA VAL A 213 -0.68 23.86 8.96
C VAL A 213 -0.04 25.14 8.44
N PRO A 214 0.32 26.11 9.31
CA PRO A 214 0.06 26.14 10.76
C PRO A 214 -1.42 26.36 11.11
N GLY A 215 -1.82 25.96 12.32
CA GLY A 215 -3.12 26.28 12.91
C GLY A 215 -4.13 25.13 13.02
N GLU A 216 -3.84 23.97 12.41
CA GLU A 216 -4.67 22.75 12.47
C GLU A 216 -6.16 23.01 12.16
N ILE A 217 -6.41 23.91 11.22
CA ILE A 217 -7.77 24.25 10.78
C ILE A 217 -8.27 23.11 9.89
N LEU A 218 -9.24 22.34 10.40
CA LEU A 218 -9.89 21.26 9.68
C LEU A 218 -10.63 21.83 8.46
N PHE A 219 -10.34 21.29 7.27
CA PHE A 219 -10.97 21.73 6.03
C PHE A 219 -11.54 20.58 5.21
N SER A 220 -11.14 19.34 5.51
CA SER A 220 -11.75 18.17 4.89
C SER A 220 -11.90 17.04 5.90
N ARG A 221 -13.00 16.30 5.77
CA ARG A 221 -13.26 15.08 6.53
C ARG A 221 -13.77 14.02 5.58
N THR A 222 -13.28 12.79 5.73
CA THR A 222 -13.83 11.62 5.05
C THR A 222 -14.30 10.63 6.10
N VAL A 223 -15.52 10.12 5.96
CA VAL A 223 -16.08 9.04 6.79
C VAL A 223 -16.44 7.86 5.89
N LYS A 224 -16.16 6.65 6.36
CA LYS A 224 -16.43 5.40 5.66
C LYS A 224 -17.31 4.49 6.49
N ASP A 225 -18.43 4.08 5.90
CA ASP A 225 -19.29 3.02 6.41
C ASP A 225 -19.08 1.74 5.59
N PHE A 226 -19.27 0.59 6.23
CA PHE A 226 -19.00 -0.72 5.65
C PHE A 226 -20.23 -1.61 5.71
N VAL A 227 -20.47 -2.36 4.64
CA VAL A 227 -21.41 -3.50 4.63
C VAL A 227 -20.59 -4.78 4.53
N LEU A 228 -20.84 -5.70 5.47
CA LEU A 228 -20.13 -6.95 5.59
C LEU A 228 -21.04 -8.13 5.23
N GLU A 229 -20.47 -9.11 4.54
CA GLU A 229 -21.02 -10.46 4.43
C GLU A 229 -20.02 -11.44 5.06
N GLY A 230 -20.34 -11.89 6.28
CA GLY A 230 -19.39 -12.61 7.11
C GLY A 230 -18.17 -11.75 7.46
N LYS A 231 -16.97 -12.15 6.99
CA LYS A 231 -15.70 -11.42 7.21
C LYS A 231 -15.26 -10.57 6.01
N ASN A 232 -16.08 -10.46 4.98
CA ASN A 232 -15.76 -9.76 3.75
C ASN A 232 -16.53 -8.44 3.67
N VAL A 233 -15.84 -7.36 3.29
CA VAL A 233 -16.45 -6.05 3.03
C VAL A 233 -16.99 -6.06 1.62
N VAL A 234 -18.30 -6.16 1.45
CA VAL A 234 -18.93 -6.21 0.11
C VAL A 234 -19.24 -4.82 -0.44
N LYS A 235 -19.31 -3.82 0.44
CA LYS A 235 -19.55 -2.44 0.05
C LYS A 235 -18.95 -1.46 1.06
N THR A 236 -18.41 -0.35 0.56
CA THR A 236 -18.12 0.84 1.36
C THR A 236 -18.90 2.04 0.84
N THR A 237 -19.40 2.85 1.76
CA THR A 237 -19.92 4.19 1.48
C THR A 237 -18.94 5.20 2.05
N GLU A 238 -18.31 6.00 1.19
CA GLU A 238 -17.37 7.05 1.58
C GLU A 238 -18.05 8.41 1.41
N THR A 239 -18.18 9.17 2.48
CA THR A 239 -18.62 10.57 2.41
C THR A 239 -17.43 11.47 2.68
N THR A 240 -17.09 12.33 1.72
CA THR A 240 -16.07 13.36 1.87
C THR A 240 -16.72 14.73 1.96
N GLU A 241 -16.43 15.43 3.04
CA GLU A 241 -16.86 16.79 3.34
C GLU A 241 -15.70 17.75 3.00
N ASP A 242 -16.01 18.77 2.20
CA ASP A 242 -15.21 19.99 2.07
C ASP A 242 -15.87 21.03 2.97
N LEU A 243 -15.23 21.28 4.11
CA LEU A 243 -15.79 22.12 5.17
C LEU A 243 -15.69 23.61 4.84
N ASP A 244 -14.74 24.02 4.01
CA ASP A 244 -14.61 25.43 3.62
C ASP A 244 -15.73 25.84 2.67
N ASN A 245 -16.07 24.94 1.75
CA ASN A 245 -17.10 25.18 0.74
C ASN A 245 -18.48 24.68 1.17
N ASN A 246 -18.59 24.04 2.33
CA ASN A 246 -19.80 23.40 2.84
C ASN A 246 -20.40 22.42 1.81
N GLN A 247 -19.54 21.61 1.21
CA GLN A 247 -19.91 20.61 0.20
C GLN A 247 -19.68 19.21 0.73
N SER A 248 -20.47 18.26 0.25
CA SER A 248 -20.29 16.85 0.56
C SER A 248 -20.50 16.01 -0.68
N LEU A 249 -19.60 15.05 -0.88
CA LEU A 249 -19.69 14.06 -1.94
C LEU A 249 -19.71 12.67 -1.31
N THR A 250 -20.64 11.83 -1.77
CA THR A 250 -20.73 10.45 -1.32
C THR A 250 -20.44 9.51 -2.48
N PHE A 251 -19.51 8.59 -2.27
CA PHE A 251 -19.10 7.58 -3.22
C PHE A 251 -19.40 6.19 -2.67
N ASN A 252 -19.93 5.32 -3.51
CA ASN A 252 -20.09 3.91 -3.18
C ASN A 252 -19.02 3.11 -3.90
N THR A 253 -18.36 2.20 -3.18
CA THR A 253 -17.50 1.18 -3.77
C THR A 253 -18.05 -0.19 -3.43
N VAL A 254 -18.30 -1.02 -4.43
CA VAL A 254 -18.74 -2.42 -4.27
C VAL A 254 -17.56 -3.33 -4.56
N PHE A 255 -17.40 -4.36 -3.74
CA PHE A 255 -16.36 -5.37 -3.87
C PHE A 255 -17.02 -6.71 -4.18
N GLU A 256 -16.67 -7.26 -5.33
CA GLU A 256 -17.07 -8.62 -5.69
C GLU A 256 -15.95 -9.58 -5.33
N TYR A 257 -16.32 -10.79 -4.94
CA TYR A 257 -15.38 -11.81 -4.49
C TYR A 257 -15.49 -13.07 -5.35
N THR A 258 -14.34 -13.67 -5.63
CA THR A 258 -14.26 -15.00 -6.21
C THR A 258 -13.64 -15.95 -5.20
N LYS A 259 -14.24 -17.14 -5.07
CA LYS A 259 -13.67 -18.23 -4.29
C LYS A 259 -12.46 -18.77 -5.04
N PHE A 260 -11.30 -18.75 -4.39
CA PHE A 260 -10.09 -19.33 -4.94
C PHE A 260 -10.03 -20.82 -4.57
N ASN A 261 -9.92 -21.68 -5.59
CA ASN A 261 -9.82 -23.14 -5.45
C ASN A 261 -8.39 -23.61 -5.66
#